data_AF-A0AAU9Y130-F1
#
_entry.id   AF-A0AAU9Y130-F1
#
_cell.length_a   1.000
_cell.length_b   1.000
_cell.length_c   1.000
_cell.angle_alpha   90.00
_cell.angle_beta   90.00
_cell.angle_gamma   90.00
#
_symmetry.space_group_name_H-M   'P 1'
#
loop_
_entity.id
_entity.type
_entity.pdbx_description
1 polymer ?
#
loop_
_entity_poly.entity_id
_entity_poly.type
_entity_poly.pdbx_seq_one_letter_code
_entity_poly.pdbx_strand_id
1 'polypeptide(L)'
;MVFPDYYFFAERCLVNHTIEKKLVNNLDDCELMCYLNDDCVSLNFKKDPEDEEPLHICELNNATHLKYDSEFTTDADFYYRGSKNACDKSPYCKNNATCQSGFTLKGYRCLCPPGFEGEYCEMDTDKCEVFIGKCHMEATCNNTHGSYVCICKSGFIGDRHIVQATVNNIDECKGNHSCHEDANCTNTNGSHVCDCQPGYTGNGQNCTDIDECLTYPDKCHVNALCKNTHGSHVCTCKPGYTGDGRNCTDIDECSEAHTVKMNNCHPNASCTNTQGSYNCSCNPKYIGNGLKC
;
A
#
# COMPACT_ATOMS: atom_id res chain seq x y z
N MET A 1 30.44 -48.81 -4.11
CA MET A 1 30.13 -47.80 -5.15
C MET A 1 31.43 -47.54 -5.88
N VAL A 2 31.46 -47.59 -7.20
CA VAL A 2 32.70 -47.29 -7.95
C VAL A 2 32.75 -45.78 -8.10
N PHE A 3 33.70 -45.13 -7.42
CA PHE A 3 33.93 -43.71 -7.60
C PHE A 3 34.34 -43.45 -9.06
N PRO A 4 33.76 -42.45 -9.74
CA PRO A 4 34.11 -42.13 -11.11
C PRO A 4 35.50 -41.47 -11.14
N ASP A 5 36.52 -42.32 -11.08
CA ASP A 5 37.93 -41.96 -11.16
C ASP A 5 38.31 -41.61 -12.60
N TYR A 6 38.72 -40.37 -12.83
CA TYR A 6 39.18 -39.95 -14.15
C TYR A 6 40.66 -39.53 -14.17
N TYR A 7 41.15 -38.86 -13.13
CA TYR A 7 42.56 -38.45 -13.03
C TYR A 7 43.17 -38.84 -11.70
N PHE A 8 44.18 -39.71 -11.74
CA PHE A 8 44.99 -40.11 -10.60
C PHE A 8 46.46 -39.86 -10.93
N PHE A 9 47.13 -39.06 -10.11
CA PHE A 9 48.55 -38.79 -10.25
C PHE A 9 49.24 -39.09 -8.92
N ALA A 10 50.17 -40.04 -8.95
CA ALA A 10 51.07 -40.26 -7.84
C ALA A 10 52.16 -39.19 -7.80
N GLU A 11 52.62 -38.87 -6.59
CA GLU A 11 53.72 -37.94 -6.34
C GLU A 11 53.42 -36.52 -6.82
N ARG A 12 52.15 -36.12 -6.71
CA ARG A 12 51.63 -34.83 -7.13
C ARG A 12 50.62 -34.32 -6.13
N CYS A 13 50.58 -33.00 -5.99
CA CYS A 13 49.55 -32.29 -5.23
C CYS A 13 49.23 -30.96 -5.91
N LEU A 14 48.02 -30.46 -5.66
CA LEU A 14 47.59 -29.12 -6.07
C LEU A 14 47.69 -28.19 -4.86
N VAL A 15 48.46 -27.11 -4.97
CA VAL A 15 48.65 -26.13 -3.89
C VAL A 15 47.70 -24.94 -4.03
N ASN A 16 47.55 -24.13 -2.97
CA ASN A 16 46.72 -22.92 -2.88
C ASN A 16 45.20 -23.06 -3.12
N HIS A 17 44.71 -24.28 -3.34
CA HIS A 17 43.30 -24.55 -3.62
C HIS A 17 42.60 -25.35 -2.52
N THR A 18 43.30 -25.66 -1.42
CA THR A 18 42.78 -26.43 -0.30
C THR A 18 41.71 -25.64 0.47
N ILE A 19 40.51 -26.19 0.48
CA ILE A 19 39.34 -25.68 1.20
C ILE A 19 39.33 -26.19 2.63
N GLU A 20 39.67 -27.46 2.81
CA GLU A 20 39.57 -28.16 4.08
C GLU A 20 40.60 -29.27 4.18
N LYS A 21 41.19 -29.46 5.36
CA LYS A 21 42.08 -30.58 5.67
C LYS A 21 41.42 -31.49 6.71
N LYS A 22 41.42 -32.79 6.47
CA LYS A 22 40.83 -33.80 7.35
C LYS A 22 41.77 -34.98 7.55
N LEU A 23 41.57 -35.67 8.67
CA LEU A 23 42.20 -36.94 8.96
C LEU A 23 41.24 -38.08 8.56
N VAL A 24 41.71 -39.05 7.80
CA VAL A 24 40.92 -40.14 7.22
C VAL A 24 41.66 -41.48 7.34
N ASN A 25 40.95 -42.62 7.32
CA ASN A 25 41.62 -43.91 7.46
C ASN A 25 42.27 -44.38 6.15
N ASN A 26 41.74 -43.97 5.00
CA ASN A 26 42.22 -44.39 3.68
C ASN A 26 41.76 -43.40 2.60
N LEU A 27 42.16 -43.67 1.36
CA LEU A 27 41.83 -42.84 0.21
C LEU A 27 40.33 -42.82 -0.11
N ASP A 28 39.62 -43.94 0.06
CA ASP A 28 38.17 -44.03 -0.21
C ASP A 28 37.38 -43.12 0.74
N ASP A 29 37.79 -43.04 2.01
CA ASP A 29 37.23 -42.10 2.98
C ASP A 29 37.45 -40.65 2.52
N CYS A 30 38.64 -40.31 2.00
CA CYS A 30 38.94 -38.99 1.45
C CYS A 30 38.06 -38.65 0.24
N GLU A 31 37.89 -39.60 -0.68
CA GLU A 31 37.04 -39.48 -1.87
C GLU A 31 35.56 -39.29 -1.49
N LEU A 32 35.07 -40.04 -0.50
CA LEU A 32 33.71 -39.88 0.03
C LEU A 32 33.53 -38.50 0.67
N MET A 33 34.52 -38.00 1.40
CA MET A 33 34.45 -36.67 1.99
C MET A 33 34.46 -35.57 0.94
N CYS A 34 35.21 -35.74 -0.16
CA CYS A 34 35.15 -34.83 -1.30
C CYS A 34 33.79 -34.92 -2.03
N TYR A 35 33.21 -36.11 -2.16
CA TYR A 35 31.87 -36.30 -2.73
C TYR A 35 30.78 -35.59 -1.91
N LEU A 36 30.89 -35.62 -0.58
CA LEU A 36 29.94 -34.98 0.32
C LEU A 36 30.20 -33.47 0.51
N ASN A 37 31.40 -32.99 0.18
CA ASN A 37 31.73 -31.58 0.22
C ASN A 37 31.47 -30.96 -1.16
N ASP A 38 30.41 -30.18 -1.18
CA ASP A 38 29.93 -29.43 -2.33
C ASP A 38 31.02 -28.66 -3.08
N ASP A 39 31.96 -28.02 -2.37
CA ASP A 39 32.99 -27.20 -2.99
C ASP A 39 34.21 -28.00 -3.46
N CYS A 40 34.28 -29.30 -3.16
CA CYS A 40 35.41 -30.16 -3.49
C CYS A 40 35.32 -30.73 -4.91
N VAL A 41 36.35 -30.47 -5.71
CA VAL A 41 36.43 -30.90 -7.12
C VAL A 41 37.69 -31.72 -7.42
N SER A 42 38.66 -31.70 -6.51
CA SER A 42 39.84 -32.57 -6.49
C SER A 42 40.34 -32.71 -5.05
N LEU A 43 41.25 -33.64 -4.78
CA LEU A 43 41.83 -33.83 -3.45
C LEU A 43 43.33 -34.17 -3.54
N ASN A 44 44.07 -33.82 -2.49
CA ASN A 44 45.40 -34.34 -2.21
C ASN A 44 45.30 -35.31 -1.03
N PHE A 45 45.89 -36.48 -1.15
CA PHE A 45 45.91 -37.48 -0.08
C PHE A 45 47.35 -37.81 0.28
N LYS A 46 47.75 -37.59 1.54
CA LYS A 46 49.11 -37.88 2.01
C LYS A 46 49.27 -39.39 2.26
N LYS A 47 50.26 -39.99 1.58
CA LYS A 47 50.55 -41.44 1.57
C LYS A 47 50.87 -41.96 2.95
N ASP A 48 51.73 -41.26 3.68
CA ASP A 48 52.20 -41.67 4.98
C ASP A 48 51.53 -40.83 6.08
N PRO A 49 50.99 -41.46 7.14
CA PRO A 49 50.47 -40.75 8.31
C PRO A 49 51.59 -39.97 9.01
N GLU A 50 51.25 -38.88 9.68
CA GLU A 50 52.23 -38.17 10.52
C GLU A 50 52.52 -38.98 11.78
N ASP A 51 53.81 -39.05 12.15
CA ASP A 51 54.29 -39.80 13.31
C ASP A 51 53.44 -39.47 14.55
N GLU A 52 52.78 -40.50 15.08
CA GLU A 52 51.89 -40.57 16.26
C GLU A 52 50.37 -40.76 16.02
N GLU A 53 49.82 -40.65 14.80
CA GLU A 53 48.41 -41.03 14.52
C GLU A 53 48.24 -41.92 13.28
N PRO A 54 47.43 -43.00 13.31
CA PRO A 54 47.25 -43.93 12.18
C PRO A 54 46.41 -43.36 11.02
N LEU A 55 46.15 -42.05 11.00
CA LEU A 55 45.26 -41.39 10.05
C LEU A 55 46.04 -40.63 8.99
N HIS A 56 45.54 -40.68 7.75
CA HIS A 56 46.11 -39.97 6.61
C HIS A 56 45.53 -38.56 6.50
N ILE A 57 46.33 -37.63 5.98
CA ILE A 57 45.88 -36.26 5.68
C ILE A 57 45.19 -36.23 4.33
N CYS A 58 43.95 -35.77 4.32
CA CYS A 58 43.12 -35.54 3.14
C CYS A 58 42.87 -34.02 2.98
N GLU A 59 43.32 -33.45 1.88
CA GLU A 59 43.12 -32.05 1.52
C GLU A 59 42.09 -31.95 0.39
N LEU A 60 40.94 -31.34 0.69
CA LEU A 60 39.87 -31.11 -0.28
C LEU A 60 40.15 -29.81 -1.04
N ASN A 61 40.08 -29.83 -2.37
CA ASN A 61 40.44 -28.69 -3.21
C ASN A 61 39.26 -28.17 -4.06
N ASN A 62 39.15 -26.85 -4.23
CA ASN A 62 38.10 -26.20 -5.02
C ASN A 62 38.41 -26.08 -6.52
N ALA A 63 39.56 -26.60 -6.94
CA ALA A 63 40.03 -26.52 -8.31
C ALA A 63 40.67 -27.82 -8.78
N THR A 64 40.82 -27.99 -10.10
CA THR A 64 41.51 -29.13 -10.70
C THR A 64 42.79 -28.69 -11.42
N HIS A 65 43.78 -29.59 -11.53
CA HIS A 65 45.02 -29.38 -12.30
C HIS A 65 44.78 -28.92 -13.75
N LEU A 66 43.65 -29.30 -14.37
CA LEU A 66 43.28 -28.86 -15.73
C LEU A 66 43.20 -27.33 -15.89
N LYS A 67 42.86 -26.60 -14.83
CA LYS A 67 42.75 -25.13 -14.85
C LYS A 67 43.99 -24.45 -14.26
N TYR A 68 44.68 -25.09 -13.32
CA TYR A 68 45.80 -24.52 -12.56
C TYR A 68 47.03 -25.42 -12.62
N ASP A 69 47.47 -25.76 -13.83
CA ASP A 69 48.62 -26.65 -14.05
C ASP A 69 49.93 -26.06 -13.48
N SER A 70 50.07 -24.73 -13.46
CA SER A 70 51.20 -24.04 -12.83
C SER A 70 51.29 -24.24 -11.32
N GLU A 71 50.19 -24.63 -10.67
CA GLU A 71 50.09 -24.87 -9.23
C GLU A 71 50.05 -26.37 -8.89
N PHE A 72 50.29 -27.22 -9.90
CA PHE A 72 50.31 -28.67 -9.78
C PHE A 72 51.73 -29.20 -9.57
N THR A 73 52.15 -29.24 -8.31
CA THR A 73 53.53 -29.49 -7.90
C THR A 73 53.82 -30.98 -7.73
N THR A 74 55.10 -31.34 -7.87
CA THR A 74 55.60 -32.69 -7.53
C THR A 74 55.87 -32.76 -6.05
N ASP A 75 55.24 -33.73 -5.39
CA ASP A 75 55.41 -34.01 -3.97
C ASP A 75 55.25 -35.52 -3.77
N ALA A 76 56.34 -36.18 -3.39
CA ALA A 76 56.40 -37.63 -3.29
C ALA A 76 55.43 -38.20 -2.25
N ASP A 77 55.02 -37.37 -1.28
CA ASP A 77 54.21 -37.79 -0.15
C ASP A 77 52.72 -37.78 -0.48
N PHE A 78 52.30 -37.34 -1.67
CA PHE A 78 50.88 -37.18 -2.01
C PHE A 78 50.41 -38.03 -3.21
N TYR A 79 49.14 -38.42 -3.14
CA TYR A 79 48.31 -38.80 -4.28
C TYR A 79 47.34 -37.67 -4.60
N TYR A 80 47.33 -37.23 -5.86
CA TYR A 80 46.32 -36.29 -6.34
C TYR A 80 45.22 -37.02 -7.10
N ARG A 81 43.98 -36.65 -6.79
CA ARG A 81 42.76 -37.13 -7.47
C ARG A 81 41.96 -35.94 -7.97
N GLY A 82 41.60 -35.94 -9.25
CA GLY A 82 40.79 -34.88 -9.86
C GLY A 82 39.56 -35.40 -10.59
N SER A 83 38.45 -34.67 -10.47
CA SER A 83 37.28 -34.89 -11.32
C SER A 83 37.57 -34.49 -12.77
N LYS A 84 36.84 -35.10 -13.72
CA LYS A 84 36.90 -34.69 -15.13
C LYS A 84 36.22 -33.33 -15.29
N ASN A 85 36.76 -32.47 -16.17
CA ASN A 85 36.05 -31.26 -16.58
C ASN A 85 34.78 -31.64 -17.37
N ALA A 86 33.68 -31.85 -16.66
CA ALA A 86 32.37 -32.09 -17.26
C ALA A 86 31.68 -30.80 -17.69
N CYS A 87 32.20 -29.64 -17.28
CA CYS A 87 31.68 -28.32 -17.65
C CYS A 87 31.96 -27.95 -19.11
N ASP A 88 33.02 -28.47 -19.74
CA ASP A 88 33.29 -28.28 -21.19
C ASP A 88 32.18 -28.85 -22.09
N LYS A 89 31.35 -29.75 -21.54
CA LYS A 89 30.19 -30.36 -22.21
C LYS A 89 28.85 -29.91 -21.64
N SER A 90 28.82 -28.90 -20.77
CA SER A 90 27.62 -28.51 -20.03
C SER A 90 27.01 -27.18 -20.52
N PRO A 91 26.11 -27.21 -21.52
CA PRO A 91 25.26 -26.07 -21.87
C PRO A 91 24.01 -25.94 -20.96
N TYR A 92 23.99 -26.63 -19.81
CA TYR A 92 22.75 -26.85 -19.07
C TYR A 92 22.47 -25.79 -18.01
N CYS A 93 23.50 -25.26 -17.33
CA CYS A 93 23.31 -24.20 -16.32
C CYS A 93 22.69 -22.95 -16.97
N LYS A 94 21.51 -22.54 -16.48
CA LYS A 94 20.72 -21.42 -16.96
C LYS A 94 21.01 -20.15 -16.17
N ASN A 95 20.44 -19.03 -16.61
CA ASN A 95 20.41 -17.76 -15.86
C ASN A 95 21.79 -17.27 -15.40
N ASN A 96 22.81 -17.43 -16.27
CA ASN A 96 24.20 -17.03 -16.01
C ASN A 96 24.85 -17.75 -14.80
N ALA A 97 24.36 -18.94 -14.46
CA ALA A 97 24.93 -19.79 -13.42
C ALA A 97 26.32 -20.32 -13.79
N THR A 98 27.16 -20.50 -12.77
CA THR A 98 28.53 -20.98 -12.94
C THR A 98 28.56 -22.50 -12.89
N CYS A 99 29.06 -23.16 -13.94
CA CYS A 99 29.29 -24.60 -13.90
C CYS A 99 30.57 -24.91 -13.12
N GLN A 100 30.46 -25.80 -12.13
CA GLN A 100 31.59 -26.34 -11.40
C GLN A 100 31.66 -27.86 -11.64
N SER A 101 32.81 -28.35 -12.11
CA SER A 101 33.05 -29.81 -12.20
C SER A 101 33.16 -30.37 -10.80
N GLY A 102 32.67 -31.58 -10.55
CA GLY A 102 32.65 -32.13 -9.18
C GLY A 102 32.48 -33.63 -9.17
N PHE A 103 32.67 -34.23 -8.00
CA PHE A 103 32.44 -35.66 -7.76
C PHE A 103 30.93 -35.92 -7.58
N THR A 104 30.13 -35.66 -8.60
CA THR A 104 28.69 -36.02 -8.62
C THR A 104 28.45 -37.15 -9.62
N LEU A 105 27.28 -37.80 -9.55
CA LEU A 105 26.88 -38.81 -10.57
C LEU A 105 26.92 -38.25 -12.01
N LYS A 106 26.78 -36.93 -12.18
CA LYS A 106 26.81 -36.23 -13.47
C LYS A 106 28.18 -35.61 -13.79
N GLY A 107 29.11 -35.57 -12.83
CA GLY A 107 30.45 -34.99 -12.95
C GLY A 107 30.52 -33.46 -12.85
N TYR A 108 29.39 -32.76 -12.66
CA TYR A 108 29.32 -31.30 -12.47
C TYR A 108 28.09 -30.91 -11.64
N ARG A 109 28.06 -29.62 -11.23
CA ARG A 109 26.91 -28.94 -10.62
C ARG A 109 26.82 -27.48 -11.12
N CYS A 110 25.66 -26.86 -10.99
CA CYS A 110 25.43 -25.45 -11.31
C CYS A 110 25.35 -24.63 -10.02
N LEU A 111 26.19 -23.59 -9.90
CA LEU A 111 26.12 -22.61 -8.83
C LEU A 111 25.19 -21.48 -9.24
N CYS A 112 24.01 -21.41 -8.60
CA CYS A 112 22.96 -20.47 -8.95
C CYS A 112 23.27 -19.06 -8.44
N PRO A 113 23.12 -18.02 -9.28
CA PRO A 113 23.19 -16.64 -8.83
C PRO A 113 22.06 -16.32 -7.83
N PRO A 114 22.20 -15.26 -7.01
CA PRO A 114 21.16 -14.88 -6.05
C PRO A 114 19.79 -14.67 -6.70
N GLY A 115 18.77 -15.41 -6.25
CA GLY A 115 17.40 -15.34 -6.76
C GLY A 115 17.03 -16.41 -7.78
N PHE A 116 17.91 -17.38 -8.04
CA PHE A 116 17.61 -18.55 -8.84
C PHE A 116 17.81 -19.84 -8.05
N GLU A 117 17.02 -20.86 -8.38
CA GLU A 117 17.06 -22.18 -7.78
C GLU A 117 16.76 -23.27 -8.83
N GLY A 118 16.87 -24.54 -8.42
CA GLY A 118 16.74 -25.69 -9.32
C GLY A 118 18.08 -26.32 -9.68
N GLU A 119 18.02 -27.50 -10.29
CA GLU A 119 19.22 -28.31 -10.60
C GLU A 119 20.14 -27.62 -11.62
N TYR A 120 19.55 -26.84 -12.53
CA TYR A 120 20.23 -26.08 -13.57
C TYR A 120 20.05 -24.57 -13.37
N CYS A 121 19.62 -24.13 -12.18
CA CYS A 121 19.28 -22.73 -11.89
C CYS A 121 18.21 -22.17 -12.83
N GLU A 122 17.28 -23.02 -13.25
CA GLU A 122 16.23 -22.73 -14.23
C GLU A 122 15.01 -22.03 -13.63
N MET A 123 14.84 -22.09 -12.30
CA MET A 123 13.71 -21.50 -11.62
C MET A 123 14.09 -20.17 -10.95
N ASP A 124 13.18 -19.20 -11.00
CA ASP A 124 13.27 -18.01 -10.15
C ASP A 124 12.84 -18.37 -8.73
N THR A 125 13.65 -18.01 -7.74
CA THR A 125 13.23 -18.11 -6.34
C THR A 125 12.08 -17.13 -6.11
N ASP A 126 10.96 -17.59 -5.54
CA ASP A 126 9.88 -16.69 -5.13
C ASP A 126 10.28 -15.88 -3.91
N LYS A 127 10.86 -14.70 -4.17
CA LYS A 127 11.32 -13.80 -3.12
C LYS A 127 10.17 -13.26 -2.26
N CYS A 128 8.91 -13.35 -2.69
CA CYS A 128 7.73 -12.95 -1.91
C CYS A 128 7.31 -13.99 -0.86
N GLU A 129 7.66 -15.27 -1.06
CA GLU A 129 7.35 -16.36 -0.11
C GLU A 129 8.46 -16.58 0.94
N VAL A 130 9.68 -16.10 0.68
CA VAL A 130 10.81 -16.17 1.63
C VAL A 130 10.89 -14.91 2.51
N PHE A 131 11.56 -15.02 3.67
CA PHE A 131 11.69 -13.95 4.69
C PHE A 131 12.28 -12.62 4.19
N ILE A 132 12.83 -12.59 2.98
CA ILE A 132 13.43 -11.41 2.33
C ILE A 132 12.36 -10.53 1.65
N GLY A 133 11.21 -11.07 1.24
CA GLY A 133 10.11 -10.37 0.55
C GLY A 133 9.19 -9.50 1.42
N LYS A 134 9.71 -8.89 2.49
CA LYS A 134 8.87 -8.03 3.35
C LYS A 134 8.65 -6.66 2.74
N CYS A 135 7.62 -6.52 1.90
CA CYS A 135 7.07 -5.22 1.54
C CYS A 135 6.36 -4.57 2.76
N HIS A 136 6.18 -3.24 2.74
CA HIS A 136 5.34 -2.53 3.71
C HIS A 136 3.89 -3.03 3.66
N MET A 137 3.15 -2.93 4.77
CA MET A 137 1.77 -3.44 4.89
C MET A 137 0.77 -2.84 3.88
N GLU A 138 1.08 -1.66 3.34
CA GLU A 138 0.32 -0.99 2.28
C GLU A 138 0.91 -1.14 0.87
N ALA A 139 1.74 -2.16 0.66
CA ALA A 139 2.28 -2.53 -0.64
C ALA A 139 2.12 -4.03 -0.90
N THR A 140 1.95 -4.39 -2.16
CA THR A 140 1.86 -5.77 -2.65
C THR A 140 3.21 -6.19 -3.21
N CYS A 141 3.71 -7.37 -2.83
CA CYS A 141 4.91 -7.97 -3.40
C CYS A 141 4.59 -8.65 -4.73
N ASN A 142 5.41 -8.39 -5.76
CA ASN A 142 5.36 -9.11 -7.03
C ASN A 142 6.74 -9.65 -7.39
N ASN A 143 6.85 -10.95 -7.60
CA ASN A 143 8.11 -11.58 -7.96
C ASN A 143 8.45 -11.26 -9.43
N THR A 144 9.73 -11.06 -9.72
CA THR A 144 10.25 -10.76 -11.05
C THR A 144 11.43 -11.67 -11.36
N HIS A 145 11.81 -11.80 -12.63
CA HIS A 145 12.94 -12.65 -13.00
C HIS A 145 14.23 -12.22 -12.28
N GLY A 146 14.77 -13.07 -11.40
CA GLY A 146 15.91 -12.82 -10.53
C GLY A 146 15.70 -11.81 -9.38
N SER A 147 14.51 -11.23 -9.18
CA SER A 147 14.26 -10.18 -8.16
C SER A 147 12.79 -10.08 -7.72
N TYR A 148 12.41 -9.07 -6.95
CA TYR A 148 11.02 -8.75 -6.65
C TYR A 148 10.81 -7.24 -6.64
N VAL A 149 9.57 -6.80 -6.78
CA VAL A 149 9.17 -5.40 -6.67
C VAL A 149 7.98 -5.26 -5.73
N CYS A 150 8.00 -4.23 -4.90
CA CYS A 150 6.85 -3.86 -4.07
C CYS A 150 6.08 -2.73 -4.75
N ILE A 151 4.76 -2.90 -4.88
CA ILE A 151 3.85 -1.95 -5.53
C ILE A 151 2.91 -1.38 -4.47
N CYS A 152 2.86 -0.06 -4.29
CA CYS A 152 1.93 0.58 -3.36
C CYS A 152 0.47 0.30 -3.75
N LYS A 153 -0.39 0.05 -2.77
CA LYS A 153 -1.84 0.01 -2.97
C LYS A 153 -2.35 1.39 -3.40
N SER A 154 -3.54 1.45 -4.00
CA SER A 154 -4.20 2.71 -4.36
C SER A 154 -4.29 3.66 -3.15
N GLY A 155 -4.01 4.95 -3.35
CA GLY A 155 -4.04 5.98 -2.29
C GLY A 155 -2.71 6.18 -1.55
N PHE A 156 -1.63 5.50 -1.97
CA PHE A 156 -0.33 5.49 -1.29
C PHE A 156 0.84 5.67 -2.29
N ILE A 157 1.91 6.36 -1.85
CA ILE A 157 3.16 6.57 -2.64
C ILE A 157 4.41 6.18 -1.83
N GLY A 158 5.45 5.68 -2.52
CA GLY A 158 6.74 5.30 -1.90
C GLY A 158 7.78 4.77 -2.90
N ASP A 159 9.03 4.59 -2.45
CA ASP A 159 10.16 4.15 -3.28
C ASP A 159 10.23 2.61 -3.48
N ARG A 160 10.93 2.17 -4.53
CA ARG A 160 10.88 0.79 -5.10
C ARG A 160 11.58 -0.34 -4.30
N HIS A 161 12.03 -0.13 -3.06
CA HIS A 161 12.62 -1.16 -2.18
C HIS A 161 12.20 -0.92 -0.73
N ILE A 162 11.10 -1.56 -0.32
CA ILE A 162 10.30 -1.11 0.82
C ILE A 162 10.57 -1.94 2.06
N VAL A 163 11.53 -1.53 2.91
CA VAL A 163 11.60 -2.01 4.30
C VAL A 163 11.33 -0.88 5.30
N GLN A 164 11.62 0.39 4.97
CA GLN A 164 11.43 1.53 5.90
C GLN A 164 11.28 2.90 5.20
N ALA A 165 10.25 3.10 4.37
CA ALA A 165 9.91 4.42 3.85
C ALA A 165 8.47 4.78 4.21
N THR A 166 8.31 6.00 4.74
CA THR A 166 7.03 6.62 5.10
C THR A 166 6.11 6.63 3.90
N VAL A 167 5.11 5.74 3.91
CA VAL A 167 4.04 5.80 2.93
C VAL A 167 3.19 7.01 3.29
N ASN A 168 3.29 8.05 2.49
CA ASN A 168 2.51 9.27 2.71
C ASN A 168 1.15 9.09 2.05
N ASN A 169 0.10 9.30 2.83
CA ASN A 169 -1.24 9.42 2.31
C ASN A 169 -1.33 10.62 1.35
N ILE A 170 -1.94 10.40 0.19
CA ILE A 170 -2.25 11.47 -0.75
C ILE A 170 -3.43 12.26 -0.17
N ASP A 171 -3.35 13.58 -0.17
CA ASP A 171 -4.48 14.45 0.21
C ASP A 171 -5.35 14.70 -1.02
N GLU A 172 -6.34 13.82 -1.26
CA GLU A 172 -7.18 13.93 -2.47
C GLU A 172 -8.02 15.21 -2.49
N CYS A 173 -8.29 15.82 -1.32
CA CYS A 173 -9.08 17.05 -1.21
C CYS A 173 -8.34 18.31 -1.72
N LYS A 174 -7.01 18.27 -1.81
CA LYS A 174 -6.21 19.34 -2.46
C LYS A 174 -6.03 19.12 -3.96
N GLY A 175 -6.37 17.93 -4.44
CA GLY A 175 -6.29 17.53 -5.84
C GLY A 175 -7.65 17.54 -6.52
N ASN A 176 -7.79 16.66 -7.51
CA ASN A 176 -9.06 16.44 -8.19
C ASN A 176 -9.87 15.38 -7.40
N HIS A 177 -10.94 15.80 -6.74
CA HIS A 177 -11.84 14.92 -5.98
C HIS A 177 -13.20 14.78 -6.66
N SER A 178 -13.93 13.71 -6.36
CA SER A 178 -15.27 13.47 -6.92
C SER A 178 -16.42 13.99 -6.05
N CYS A 179 -16.13 14.75 -4.98
CA CYS A 179 -17.18 15.37 -4.16
C CYS A 179 -18.01 16.38 -4.96
N HIS A 180 -19.30 16.46 -4.63
CA HIS A 180 -20.21 17.49 -5.15
C HIS A 180 -19.76 18.89 -4.71
N GLU A 181 -20.15 19.92 -5.46
CA GLU A 181 -19.85 21.33 -5.13
C GLU A 181 -20.47 21.77 -3.79
N ASP A 182 -21.69 21.30 -3.50
CA ASP A 182 -22.37 21.48 -2.20
C ASP A 182 -21.98 20.41 -1.15
N ALA A 183 -20.78 19.82 -1.24
CA ALA A 183 -20.26 18.86 -0.25
C ALA A 183 -18.90 19.31 0.33
N ASN A 184 -18.62 18.86 1.55
CA ASN A 184 -17.32 18.99 2.19
C ASN A 184 -16.48 17.74 1.92
N CYS A 185 -15.23 17.93 1.49
CA CYS A 185 -14.25 16.86 1.35
C CYS A 185 -13.42 16.71 2.63
N THR A 186 -13.31 15.50 3.15
CA THR A 186 -12.41 15.15 4.26
C THR A 186 -11.43 14.08 3.83
N ASN A 187 -10.14 14.37 3.97
CA ASN A 187 -9.08 13.43 3.59
C ASN A 187 -8.97 12.31 4.64
N THR A 188 -8.81 11.08 4.19
CA THR A 188 -8.70 9.88 5.05
C THR A 188 -7.51 9.02 4.63
N ASN A 189 -7.09 8.09 5.48
CA ASN A 189 -5.93 7.28 5.14
C ASN A 189 -6.26 6.32 3.98
N GLY A 190 -5.70 6.60 2.80
CA GLY A 190 -5.86 5.86 1.55
C GLY A 190 -7.04 6.28 0.67
N SER A 191 -7.81 7.31 1.03
CA SER A 191 -8.97 7.82 0.27
C SER A 191 -9.44 9.18 0.82
N HIS A 192 -10.56 9.69 0.32
CA HIS A 192 -11.32 10.80 0.91
C HIS A 192 -12.79 10.41 1.11
N VAL A 193 -13.49 11.17 1.97
CA VAL A 193 -14.93 11.08 2.20
C VAL A 193 -15.57 12.43 1.86
N CYS A 194 -16.72 12.37 1.19
CA CYS A 194 -17.53 13.53 0.84
C CYS A 194 -18.81 13.52 1.65
N ASP A 195 -19.13 14.62 2.33
CA ASP A 195 -20.37 14.78 3.09
C ASP A 195 -21.12 16.02 2.62
N CYS A 196 -22.42 15.92 2.32
CA CYS A 196 -23.20 17.08 1.89
C CYS A 196 -23.19 18.18 2.96
N GLN A 197 -23.10 19.44 2.51
CA GLN A 197 -23.14 20.60 3.40
C GLN A 197 -24.48 20.70 4.13
N PRO A 198 -24.55 21.40 5.27
CA PRO A 198 -25.82 21.66 5.96
C PRO A 198 -26.85 22.31 5.02
N GLY A 199 -28.09 21.83 5.05
CA GLY A 199 -29.13 22.26 4.11
C GLY A 199 -29.24 21.38 2.85
N TYR A 200 -28.34 20.41 2.66
CA TYR A 200 -28.37 19.46 1.55
C TYR A 200 -28.46 18.03 2.05
N THR A 201 -29.00 17.16 1.20
CA THR A 201 -29.09 15.71 1.41
C THR A 201 -28.52 14.96 0.23
N GLY A 202 -28.01 13.75 0.45
CA GLY A 202 -27.41 12.93 -0.59
C GLY A 202 -26.24 12.08 -0.08
N ASN A 203 -25.36 11.69 -1.00
CA ASN A 203 -24.22 10.80 -0.73
C ASN A 203 -22.85 11.52 -0.79
N GLY A 204 -22.84 12.85 -0.78
CA GLY A 204 -21.63 13.67 -0.88
C GLY A 204 -21.03 13.81 -2.28
N GLN A 205 -21.34 12.89 -3.22
CA GLN A 205 -21.00 13.04 -4.64
C GLN A 205 -22.14 13.65 -5.45
N ASN A 206 -23.38 13.43 -5.01
CA ASN A 206 -24.57 14.14 -5.46
C ASN A 206 -25.28 14.67 -4.22
N CYS A 207 -25.40 15.98 -4.12
CA CYS A 207 -26.12 16.66 -3.05
C CYS A 207 -27.27 17.45 -3.64
N THR A 208 -28.44 17.34 -3.02
CA THR A 208 -29.65 18.06 -3.40
C THR A 208 -30.13 18.90 -2.23
N ASP A 209 -30.56 20.12 -2.54
CA ASP A 209 -31.15 21.05 -1.58
C ASP A 209 -32.32 20.41 -0.82
N ILE A 210 -32.37 20.62 0.50
CA ILE A 210 -33.48 20.20 1.34
C ILE A 210 -34.50 21.32 1.39
N ASP A 211 -35.71 21.09 0.88
CA ASP A 211 -36.81 22.03 1.08
C ASP A 211 -37.28 22.00 2.54
N GLU A 212 -36.82 22.94 3.35
CA GLU A 212 -37.18 22.98 4.76
C GLU A 212 -38.62 23.43 5.00
N CYS A 213 -39.26 24.09 4.03
CA CYS A 213 -40.67 24.45 4.14
C CYS A 213 -41.57 23.20 4.06
N LEU A 214 -41.15 22.19 3.30
CA LEU A 214 -41.84 20.90 3.22
C LEU A 214 -41.39 19.95 4.34
N THR A 215 -40.11 19.93 4.65
CA THR A 215 -39.51 18.95 5.57
C THR A 215 -39.68 19.36 7.04
N TYR A 216 -39.62 20.66 7.34
CA TYR A 216 -39.66 21.22 8.69
C TYR A 216 -40.62 22.43 8.78
N PRO A 217 -41.94 22.23 8.59
CA PRO A 217 -42.91 23.32 8.53
C PRO A 217 -42.93 24.21 9.79
N ASP A 218 -42.52 23.67 10.94
CA ASP A 218 -42.50 24.39 12.23
C ASP A 218 -41.29 25.33 12.40
N LYS A 219 -40.40 25.45 11.40
CA LYS A 219 -39.21 26.34 11.47
C LYS A 219 -39.55 27.83 11.32
N CYS A 220 -40.68 28.14 10.69
CA CYS A 220 -41.21 29.50 10.61
C CYS A 220 -42.34 29.71 11.61
N HIS A 221 -42.58 30.97 12.00
CA HIS A 221 -43.72 31.30 12.84
C HIS A 221 -45.05 30.91 12.16
N VAL A 222 -46.09 30.56 12.93
CA VAL A 222 -47.43 30.24 12.38
C VAL A 222 -48.02 31.38 11.53
N ASN A 223 -47.66 32.62 11.87
CA ASN A 223 -48.03 33.83 11.13
C ASN A 223 -46.96 34.30 10.13
N ALA A 224 -46.08 33.40 9.68
CA ALA A 224 -45.10 33.65 8.64
C ALA A 224 -45.34 32.78 7.40
N LEU A 225 -44.81 33.23 6.26
CA LEU A 225 -44.67 32.51 5.01
C LEU A 225 -43.23 31.97 4.93
N CYS A 226 -43.11 30.67 4.69
CA CYS A 226 -41.84 30.01 4.43
C CYS A 226 -41.55 30.03 2.93
N LYS A 227 -40.31 30.35 2.55
CA LYS A 227 -39.80 30.24 1.19
C LYS A 227 -38.47 29.50 1.21
N ASN A 228 -38.40 28.38 0.50
CA ASN A 228 -37.17 27.62 0.34
C ASN A 228 -36.12 28.39 -0.49
N THR A 229 -34.85 28.20 -0.18
CA THR A 229 -33.68 28.81 -0.85
C THR A 229 -32.55 27.79 -0.98
N HIS A 230 -31.59 28.00 -1.88
CA HIS A 230 -30.48 27.05 -2.03
C HIS A 230 -29.64 26.96 -0.76
N GLY A 231 -29.64 25.80 -0.10
CA GLY A 231 -28.97 25.48 1.15
C GLY A 231 -29.63 26.02 2.42
N SER A 232 -30.82 26.64 2.32
CA SER A 232 -31.53 27.17 3.49
C SER A 232 -32.99 27.55 3.20
N HIS A 233 -33.64 28.25 4.13
CA HIS A 233 -34.97 28.83 3.93
C HIS A 233 -35.09 30.22 4.55
N VAL A 234 -36.04 31.01 4.05
CA VAL A 234 -36.37 32.33 4.57
C VAL A 234 -37.81 32.34 5.06
N CYS A 235 -38.00 32.82 6.29
CA CYS A 235 -39.33 33.08 6.86
C CYS A 235 -39.64 34.58 6.76
N THR A 236 -40.85 34.93 6.32
CA THR A 236 -41.32 36.32 6.26
C THR A 236 -42.67 36.44 6.91
N CYS A 237 -42.89 37.42 7.80
CA CYS A 237 -44.20 37.57 8.44
C CYS A 237 -45.30 37.82 7.40
N LYS A 238 -46.48 37.21 7.61
CA LYS A 238 -47.67 37.44 6.79
C LYS A 238 -48.08 38.92 6.88
N PRO A 239 -48.78 39.46 5.87
CA PRO A 239 -49.33 40.82 5.93
C PRO A 239 -50.16 41.03 7.21
N GLY A 240 -50.04 42.21 7.83
CA GLY A 240 -50.64 42.52 9.13
C GLY A 240 -49.81 42.09 10.34
N TYR A 241 -48.65 41.45 10.13
CA TYR A 241 -47.73 41.06 11.19
C TYR A 241 -46.33 41.64 10.96
N THR A 242 -45.60 41.85 12.05
CA THR A 242 -44.21 42.34 12.04
C THR A 242 -43.30 41.41 12.85
N GLY A 243 -42.01 41.41 12.51
CA GLY A 243 -41.00 40.57 13.17
C GLY A 243 -39.98 39.99 12.20
N ASP A 244 -39.26 38.95 12.64
CA ASP A 244 -38.16 38.31 11.92
C ASP A 244 -38.59 37.06 11.11
N GLY A 245 -39.90 36.78 11.04
CA GLY A 245 -40.45 35.59 10.39
C GLY A 245 -40.44 34.33 11.27
N ARG A 246 -39.67 34.30 12.36
CA ARG A 246 -39.69 33.24 13.38
C ARG A 246 -40.51 33.63 14.60
N ASN A 247 -40.61 34.92 14.87
CA ASN A 247 -41.51 35.53 15.83
C ASN A 247 -42.25 36.64 15.09
N CYS A 248 -43.54 36.43 14.82
CA CYS A 248 -44.39 37.43 14.17
C CYS A 248 -45.49 37.88 15.12
N THR A 249 -45.47 39.16 15.45
CA THR A 249 -46.48 39.81 16.29
C THR A 249 -47.45 40.61 15.43
N ASP A 250 -48.70 40.64 15.87
CA ASP A 250 -49.74 41.46 15.26
C ASP A 250 -49.33 42.95 15.23
N ILE A 251 -49.62 43.63 14.14
CA ILE A 251 -49.43 45.09 14.02
C ILE A 251 -50.72 45.74 14.50
N ASP A 252 -50.65 46.61 15.52
CA ASP A 252 -51.80 47.39 15.93
C ASP A 252 -51.97 48.62 15.02
N GLU A 253 -52.76 48.50 13.96
CA GLU A 253 -52.94 49.59 13.00
C GLU A 253 -53.72 50.79 13.58
N CYS A 254 -54.33 50.62 14.75
CA CYS A 254 -55.03 51.68 15.48
C CYS A 254 -54.12 52.43 16.47
N SER A 255 -52.88 51.97 16.69
CA SER A 255 -51.94 52.59 17.63
C SER A 255 -51.37 53.91 17.11
N GLU A 256 -51.44 54.95 17.93
CA GLU A 256 -50.83 56.27 17.68
C GLU A 256 -49.29 56.24 17.79
N ALA A 257 -48.69 55.11 18.16
CA ALA A 257 -47.25 54.95 18.25
C ALA A 257 -46.56 54.89 16.87
N HIS A 258 -47.32 54.64 15.80
CA HIS A 258 -46.80 54.60 14.44
C HIS A 258 -46.61 56.01 13.87
N THR A 259 -45.44 56.29 13.28
CA THR A 259 -45.13 57.57 12.63
C THR A 259 -45.97 57.84 11.38
N VAL A 260 -46.58 56.81 10.81
CA VAL A 260 -47.52 56.88 9.70
C VAL A 260 -48.80 56.18 10.13
N LYS A 261 -49.95 56.83 9.91
CA LYS A 261 -51.26 56.24 10.19
C LYS A 261 -51.43 54.98 9.34
N MET A 262 -51.54 53.81 9.98
CA MET A 262 -51.64 52.50 9.30
C MET A 262 -53.08 52.04 9.04
N ASN A 263 -54.07 52.78 9.56
CA ASN A 263 -55.48 52.55 9.27
C ASN A 263 -56.08 53.61 8.33
N ASN A 264 -57.05 53.19 7.51
CA ASN A 264 -57.81 54.04 6.61
C ASN A 264 -59.22 54.37 7.14
N CYS A 265 -59.43 54.30 8.45
CA CYS A 265 -60.74 54.61 9.04
C CYS A 265 -61.14 56.07 8.79
N HIS A 266 -62.42 56.30 8.53
CA HIS A 266 -62.99 57.64 8.37
C HIS A 266 -62.74 58.47 9.65
N PRO A 267 -62.55 59.80 9.58
CA PRO A 267 -62.37 60.64 10.77
C PRO A 267 -63.51 60.54 11.80
N ASN A 268 -64.73 60.22 11.35
CA ASN A 268 -65.90 59.97 12.20
C ASN A 268 -66.12 58.47 12.51
N ALA A 269 -65.09 57.63 12.42
CA ALA A 269 -65.14 56.22 12.76
C ALA A 269 -64.13 55.86 13.86
N SER A 270 -64.50 54.91 14.71
CA SER A 270 -63.62 54.29 15.69
C SER A 270 -62.87 53.11 15.07
N CYS A 271 -61.57 53.00 15.36
CA CYS A 271 -60.70 51.91 14.93
C CYS A 271 -60.60 50.85 16.04
N THR A 272 -60.75 49.58 15.69
CA THR A 272 -60.51 48.45 16.59
C THR A 272 -59.51 47.49 15.96
N ASN A 273 -58.38 47.27 16.64
CA ASN A 273 -57.38 46.33 16.19
C ASN A 273 -57.90 44.89 16.24
N THR A 274 -57.53 44.07 15.26
CA THR A 274 -57.89 42.65 15.18
C THR A 274 -56.65 41.85 14.78
N GLN A 275 -56.66 40.53 14.98
CA GLN A 275 -55.48 39.75 14.64
C GLN A 275 -55.24 39.71 13.11
N GLY A 276 -54.16 40.34 12.66
CA GLY A 276 -53.70 40.46 11.29
C GLY A 276 -54.37 41.57 10.46
N SER A 277 -55.17 42.44 11.08
CA SER A 277 -55.92 43.53 10.41
C SER A 277 -56.57 44.47 11.44
N TYR A 278 -57.32 45.46 10.99
CA TYR A 278 -58.18 46.28 11.83
C TYR A 278 -59.62 46.35 11.28
N ASN A 279 -60.54 46.83 12.10
CA ASN A 279 -61.91 47.15 11.71
C ASN A 279 -62.26 48.61 12.06
N CYS A 280 -63.07 49.24 11.22
CA CYS A 280 -63.55 50.60 11.40
C CYS A 280 -65.07 50.58 11.61
N SER A 281 -65.57 51.34 12.59
CA SER A 281 -67.01 51.45 12.85
C SER A 281 -67.42 52.91 12.99
N CYS A 282 -68.46 53.35 12.29
CA CYS A 282 -68.92 54.74 12.37
C CYS A 282 -69.34 55.11 13.80
N ASN A 283 -68.94 56.29 14.25
CA ASN A 283 -69.35 56.83 15.55
C ASN A 283 -70.88 57.02 15.59
N PRO A 284 -71.49 57.00 16.79
CA PRO A 284 -72.93 57.21 16.93
C PRO A 284 -73.38 58.49 16.21
N LYS A 285 -74.45 58.39 15.41
CA LYS A 285 -75.05 59.42 14.51
C LYS A 285 -74.55 59.42 13.06
N TYR A 286 -73.58 58.58 12.70
CA TYR A 286 -73.17 58.40 11.30
C TYR A 286 -73.51 56.98 10.82
N ILE A 287 -73.79 56.83 9.51
CA ILE A 287 -74.16 55.55 8.89
C ILE A 287 -73.19 55.24 7.77
N GLY A 288 -72.62 54.04 7.76
CA GLY A 288 -71.70 53.60 6.72
C GLY A 288 -70.85 52.40 7.14
N ASN A 289 -69.77 52.15 6.41
CA ASN A 289 -68.90 50.97 6.59
C ASN A 289 -67.62 51.26 7.39
N GLY A 290 -67.56 52.40 8.09
CA GLY A 290 -66.37 52.81 8.88
C GLY A 290 -65.23 53.41 8.05
N LEU A 291 -65.14 53.11 6.76
CA LEU A 291 -64.26 53.81 5.80
C LEU A 291 -64.93 55.06 5.23
N LYS A 292 -66.26 55.05 5.19
CA LYS A 292 -67.12 56.21 4.90
C LYS A 292 -68.21 56.30 5.96
N CYS A 293 -68.30 57.47 6.58
CA CYS A 293 -69.29 57.89 7.57
C CYS A 293 -69.60 59.37 7.26
#